data_AF-Q26479-F1
#
_entry.id   AF-Q26479-F1
#
_cell.length_a   1.000
_cell.length_b   1.000
_cell.length_c   1.000
_cell.angle_alpha   90.00
_cell.angle_beta   90.00
_cell.angle_gamma   90.00
#
_symmetry.space_group_name_H-M   'P 1'
#
loop_
_entity.id
_entity.type
_entity.pdbx_description
1 polymer ?
#
loop_
_entity_poly.entity_id
_entity_poly.type
_entity_poly.pdbx_seq_one_letter_code
_entity_poly.pdbx_strand_id
1 'polypeptide(L)'
;SSERYGNLRHRRGEIYYHYYQQLTTRYYLERLTNGLGSIPEFSLYSPIKTGYYTLMTSYYFPFAQRPDNYNLHSVKNYEAIRFLDIFEKTFVQSLQKGKFESYGKKIDFHDEKAINFVGNY
;
A
#
# COMPACT_ATOMS: atom_id res chain seq x y z
N SER A 1 15.71 -11.40 -9.56
CA SER A 1 15.13 -12.33 -8.57
C SER A 1 15.81 -12.16 -7.22
N SER A 2 15.10 -12.32 -6.09
CA SER A 2 15.70 -12.26 -4.73
C SER A 2 16.59 -13.47 -4.43
N GLU A 3 16.65 -14.46 -5.33
CA GLU A 3 17.54 -15.63 -5.26
C GLU A 3 19.01 -15.26 -5.10
N ARG A 4 19.46 -14.14 -5.70
CA ARG A 4 20.84 -13.66 -5.58
C ARG A 4 21.25 -13.39 -4.12
N TYR A 5 20.28 -13.13 -3.25
CA TYR A 5 20.51 -12.80 -1.84
C TYR A 5 20.36 -14.00 -0.90
N GLY A 6 20.32 -15.23 -1.44
CA GLY A 6 20.30 -16.48 -0.65
C GLY A 6 19.13 -16.51 0.33
N ASN A 7 19.44 -16.60 1.63
CA ASN A 7 18.45 -16.71 2.70
C ASN A 7 17.47 -15.54 2.77
N LEU A 8 17.85 -14.35 2.28
CA LEU A 8 17.00 -13.17 2.29
C LEU A 8 15.71 -13.35 1.47
N ARG A 9 15.70 -14.27 0.50
CA ARG A 9 14.48 -14.60 -0.28
C ARG A 9 13.34 -15.10 0.62
N HIS A 10 13.66 -15.71 1.77
CA HIS A 10 12.68 -16.23 2.73
C HIS A 10 12.17 -15.15 3.69
N ARG A 11 12.77 -13.95 3.68
CA ARG A 11 12.42 -12.81 4.54
C ARG A 11 12.06 -11.55 3.75
N ARG A 12 11.80 -11.68 2.44
CA ARG A 12 11.53 -10.54 1.55
C ARG A 12 10.30 -9.75 2.00
N GLY A 13 9.20 -10.44 2.31
CA GLY A 13 7.97 -9.80 2.79
C GLY A 13 8.11 -9.16 4.17
N GLU A 14 8.97 -9.73 5.02
CA GLU A 14 9.31 -9.10 6.31
C GLU A 14 10.07 -7.78 6.11
N ILE A 15 11.03 -7.75 5.19
CA ILE A 15 11.76 -6.52 4.83
C ILE A 15 10.82 -5.48 4.25
N TYR A 16 9.88 -5.87 3.38
CA TYR A 16 8.86 -4.98 2.85
C TYR A 16 8.08 -4.31 3.98
N TYR A 17 7.52 -5.10 4.91
CA TYR A 17 6.78 -4.57 6.04
C TYR A 17 7.64 -3.65 6.92
N HIS A 18 8.84 -4.12 7.28
CA HIS A 18 9.76 -3.36 8.13
C HIS A 18 10.12 -2.01 7.51
N TYR A 19 10.43 -1.96 6.21
CA TYR A 19 10.80 -0.73 5.52
C TYR A 19 9.67 0.31 5.59
N TYR A 20 8.45 -0.07 5.18
CA TYR A 20 7.32 0.86 5.16
C TYR A 20 6.88 1.26 6.57
N GLN A 21 6.95 0.34 7.53
CA GLN A 21 6.64 0.67 8.91
C GLN A 21 7.64 1.69 9.48
N GLN A 22 8.95 1.45 9.35
CA GLN A 22 9.95 2.41 9.85
C GLN A 22 9.81 3.79 9.18
N LEU A 23 9.62 3.82 7.87
CA LEU A 23 9.43 5.07 7.13
C LEU A 23 8.18 5.82 7.56
N THR A 24 7.04 5.14 7.67
CA THR A 24 5.75 5.73 8.04
C THR A 24 5.76 6.22 9.48
N THR A 25 6.38 5.47 10.39
CA THR A 25 6.58 5.89 11.78
C THR A 25 7.44 7.14 11.86
N ARG A 26 8.56 7.17 11.12
CA ARG A 26 9.43 8.36 11.08
C ARG A 26 8.70 9.58 10.54
N TYR A 27 7.88 9.42 9.50
CA TYR A 27 7.03 10.47 8.95
C TYR A 27 5.97 10.94 9.97
N TYR A 28 5.34 10.01 10.68
CA TYR A 28 4.38 10.33 11.73
C TYR A 28 5.01 11.15 12.87
N LEU A 29 6.26 10.88 13.25
CA LEU A 29 6.98 11.70 14.24
C LEU A 29 7.15 13.16 13.80
N GLU A 30 7.43 13.43 12.51
CA GLU A 30 7.45 14.82 12.00
C GLU A 30 6.07 15.48 12.06
N ARG A 31 5.00 14.71 11.83
CA ARG A 31 3.65 15.25 11.94
C ARG A 31 3.34 15.67 13.37
N LEU A 32 3.78 14.90 14.35
CA LEU A 32 3.58 15.22 15.77
C LEU A 32 4.26 16.52 16.19
N THR A 33 5.53 16.72 15.80
CA THR A 33 6.27 17.95 16.14
C THR A 33 5.67 19.20 15.49
N ASN A 34 4.94 19.04 14.38
CA ASN A 34 4.27 20.12 13.65
C ASN A 34 2.76 20.21 13.94
N GLY A 35 2.22 19.46 14.91
CA GLY A 35 0.80 19.52 15.28
C GLY A 35 -0.17 19.01 14.20
N LEU A 36 0.30 18.19 13.26
CA LEU A 36 -0.49 17.67 12.13
C LEU A 36 -1.28 16.39 12.45
N GLY A 37 -1.04 15.77 13.61
CA GLY A 37 -1.75 14.57 14.07
C GLY A 37 -1.49 13.31 13.24
N SER A 38 -2.42 12.36 13.26
CA SER A 38 -2.34 11.09 12.52
C SER A 38 -2.33 11.27 11.01
N ILE A 39 -1.85 10.26 10.29
CA ILE A 39 -1.89 10.22 8.84
C ILE A 39 -3.36 10.04 8.40
N PRO A 40 -3.92 10.91 7.55
CA PRO A 40 -5.32 10.79 7.13
C PRO A 40 -5.56 9.52 6.33
N GLU A 41 -6.67 8.84 6.62
CA GLU A 41 -7.19 7.74 5.80
C GLU A 41 -7.94 8.28 4.57
N PHE A 42 -8.15 7.43 3.57
CA PHE A 42 -8.93 7.76 2.39
C PHE A 42 -9.75 6.56 1.92
N SER A 43 -10.71 6.81 1.02
CA SER A 43 -11.51 5.77 0.38
C SER A 43 -11.40 5.89 -1.13
N LEU A 44 -11.39 4.75 -1.82
CA LEU A 44 -11.42 4.69 -3.29
C LEU A 44 -12.71 5.28 -3.88
N TYR A 45 -13.77 5.35 -3.08
CA TYR A 45 -15.11 5.80 -3.48
C TYR A 45 -15.43 7.24 -3.03
N SER A 46 -14.47 7.93 -2.41
CA SER A 46 -14.65 9.31 -1.94
C SER A 46 -13.54 10.22 -2.49
N PRO A 47 -13.77 11.55 -2.55
CA PRO A 47 -12.72 12.48 -2.91
C PRO A 47 -11.54 12.43 -1.93
N ILE A 48 -10.31 12.49 -2.45
CA ILE A 48 -9.10 12.61 -1.64
C ILE A 48 -8.96 14.06 -1.20
N LYS A 49 -9.03 14.32 0.11
CA LYS A 49 -9.01 15.67 0.67
C LYS A 49 -7.73 16.44 0.33
N THR A 50 -6.56 15.83 0.51
CA THR A 50 -5.25 16.48 0.36
C THR A 50 -4.67 16.33 -1.05
N GLY A 51 -4.55 17.45 -1.76
CA GLY A 51 -3.89 17.59 -3.05
C GLY A 51 -2.37 17.60 -2.96
N TYR A 52 -1.72 17.63 -4.12
CA TYR A 52 -0.29 17.84 -4.27
C TYR A 52 0.00 18.51 -5.61
N TYR A 53 0.70 19.65 -5.55
CA TYR A 53 1.11 20.44 -6.70
C TYR A 53 2.62 20.28 -6.92
N THR A 54 2.97 19.40 -7.84
CA THR A 54 4.37 19.11 -8.16
C THR A 54 5.02 20.31 -8.85
N LEU A 55 6.13 20.82 -8.30
CA LEU A 55 6.94 21.90 -8.89
C LEU A 55 8.07 21.37 -9.79
N MET A 56 7.86 20.21 -10.41
CA MET A 56 8.81 19.54 -11.29
C MET A 56 8.23 19.41 -12.69
N THR A 57 9.12 19.41 -13.69
CA THR A 57 8.75 19.21 -15.09
C THR A 57 9.62 18.14 -15.73
N SER A 58 9.06 17.41 -16.69
CA SER A 58 9.84 16.65 -17.65
C SER A 58 10.24 17.53 -18.83
N TYR A 59 10.97 16.96 -19.78
CA TYR A 59 11.33 17.67 -21.02
C TYR A 59 10.11 18.14 -21.82
N TYR A 60 9.02 17.36 -21.84
CA TYR A 60 7.85 17.64 -22.68
C TYR A 60 6.64 18.16 -21.91
N PHE A 61 6.43 17.68 -20.68
CA PHE A 61 5.24 17.99 -19.90
C PHE A 61 5.56 18.24 -18.43
N PRO A 62 4.85 19.17 -17.77
CA PRO A 62 4.88 19.26 -16.32
C PRO A 62 4.32 17.98 -15.70
N PHE A 63 4.74 17.67 -14.47
CA PHE A 63 4.17 16.53 -13.74
C PHE A 63 2.69 16.78 -13.46
N ALA A 64 1.89 15.71 -13.50
CA ALA A 64 0.47 15.79 -13.16
C ALA A 64 0.27 16.34 -11.74
N GLN A 65 -0.75 17.18 -11.59
CA GLN A 65 -1.15 17.78 -10.32
C GLN A 65 -2.44 17.14 -9.83
N ARG A 66 -2.57 16.97 -8.52
CA ARG A 66 -3.81 16.51 -7.89
C ARG A 66 -4.37 17.63 -7.03
N PRO A 67 -5.50 18.28 -7.38
CA PRO A 67 -6.08 19.32 -6.55
C PRO A 67 -6.62 18.74 -5.23
N ASP A 68 -6.87 19.61 -4.26
CA ASP A 68 -7.61 19.24 -3.05
C ASP A 68 -9.01 18.73 -3.42
N ASN A 69 -9.53 17.80 -2.63
CA ASN A 69 -10.82 17.13 -2.86
C ASN A 69 -10.92 16.48 -4.26
N TYR A 70 -9.84 15.90 -4.75
CA TYR A 70 -9.82 15.22 -6.05
C TYR A 70 -10.76 14.01 -6.06
N ASN A 71 -11.71 13.98 -7.00
CA ASN A 71 -12.63 12.86 -7.17
C ASN A 71 -11.90 11.65 -7.78
N LEU A 72 -11.53 10.69 -6.92
CA LEU A 72 -10.90 9.46 -7.34
C LEU A 72 -11.88 8.55 -8.12
N HIS A 73 -13.15 8.50 -7.69
CA HIS A 73 -14.20 7.68 -8.29
C HIS A 73 -14.80 8.34 -9.54
N SER A 74 -13.99 8.42 -10.58
CA SER A 74 -14.37 8.93 -11.89
C SER A 74 -14.45 7.80 -12.93
N VAL A 75 -15.14 8.06 -14.05
CA VAL A 75 -15.33 7.09 -15.13
C VAL A 75 -14.01 6.47 -15.60
N LYS A 76 -12.94 7.27 -15.64
CA LYS A 76 -11.60 6.82 -16.05
C LYS A 76 -10.97 5.80 -15.09
N ASN A 77 -11.39 5.81 -13.82
CA ASN A 77 -10.78 5.02 -12.75
C ASN A 77 -11.65 3.85 -12.27
N TYR A 78 -12.88 3.69 -12.77
CA TYR A 78 -13.83 2.69 -12.26
C TYR A 78 -13.28 1.26 -12.29
N GLU A 79 -12.59 0.87 -13.35
CA GLU A 79 -12.01 -0.47 -13.44
C GLU A 79 -10.87 -0.67 -12.44
N ALA A 80 -9.93 0.28 -12.38
CA ALA A 80 -8.82 0.24 -11.44
C ALA A 80 -9.30 0.21 -9.97
N ILE A 81 -10.32 1.01 -9.64
CA ILE A 81 -10.93 1.01 -8.31
C ILE A 81 -11.53 -0.34 -7.97
N ARG A 82 -12.27 -0.99 -8.89
CA ARG A 82 -12.81 -2.34 -8.65
C ARG A 82 -11.70 -3.36 -8.42
N PHE A 83 -10.62 -3.29 -9.19
CA PHE A 83 -9.47 -4.17 -8.99
C PHE A 83 -8.85 -4.00 -7.59
N LEU A 84 -8.60 -2.76 -7.17
CA LEU A 84 -8.03 -2.44 -5.86
C LEU A 84 -8.96 -2.86 -4.70
N ASP A 85 -10.25 -2.58 -4.81
CA ASP A 85 -11.26 -2.96 -3.82
C ASP A 85 -11.35 -4.50 -3.64
N ILE A 86 -11.31 -5.26 -4.74
CA ILE A 86 -11.28 -6.72 -4.68
C ILE A 86 -9.97 -7.22 -4.08
N PHE A 87 -8.83 -6.60 -4.42
CA PHE A 87 -7.53 -6.94 -3.86
C PHE A 87 -7.53 -6.78 -2.32
N GLU A 88 -8.00 -5.64 -1.82
CA GLU A 88 -8.11 -5.38 -0.37
C GLU A 88 -9.08 -6.36 0.31
N LYS A 89 -10.28 -6.55 -0.26
CA LYS A 89 -11.29 -7.47 0.28
C LYS A 89 -10.82 -8.92 0.32
N THR A 90 -10.03 -9.35 -0.67
CA THR A 90 -9.48 -10.71 -0.72
C THR A 90 -8.54 -10.95 0.46
N PHE A 91 -7.70 -9.97 0.79
CA PHE A 91 -6.83 -10.04 1.96
C PHE A 91 -7.65 -10.08 3.27
N VAL A 92 -8.65 -9.20 3.41
CA VAL A 92 -9.54 -9.18 4.60
C VAL A 92 -10.30 -10.50 4.77
N GLN A 93 -10.84 -11.07 3.69
CA GLN A 93 -11.50 -12.38 3.73
C GLN A 93 -10.55 -13.50 4.14
N SER A 94 -9.28 -13.40 3.74
CA SER A 94 -8.26 -14.37 4.14
C SER A 94 -8.02 -14.28 5.64
N LEU A 95 -7.85 -13.06 6.18
CA LEU A 95 -7.73 -12.82 7.62
C LEU A 95 -8.90 -13.44 8.40
N GLN A 96 -10.13 -13.26 7.91
CA GLN A 96 -11.33 -13.85 8.54
C GLN A 96 -11.29 -15.38 8.59
N LYS A 97 -10.70 -16.03 7.58
CA LYS A 97 -10.55 -17.49 7.52
C LYS A 97 -9.37 -18.02 8.34
N GLY A 98 -8.46 -17.15 8.79
CA GLY A 98 -7.20 -17.54 9.42
C GLY A 98 -6.17 -18.17 8.47
N LYS A 99 -6.50 -18.29 7.18
CA LYS A 99 -5.68 -18.95 6.15
C LYS A 99 -5.70 -18.12 4.89
N PHE A 100 -4.56 -18.07 4.21
CA PHE A 100 -4.41 -17.33 2.97
C PHE A 100 -4.03 -18.25 1.82
N GLU A 101 -4.82 -18.19 0.75
CA GLU A 101 -4.64 -18.99 -0.45
C GLU A 101 -4.44 -18.05 -1.64
N SER A 102 -3.24 -18.06 -2.22
CA SER A 102 -2.93 -17.30 -3.43
C SER A 102 -1.73 -17.92 -4.17
N TYR A 103 -1.62 -17.69 -5.48
CA TYR A 103 -0.53 -18.19 -6.33
C TYR A 103 -0.27 -19.72 -6.20
N GLY A 104 -1.33 -20.52 -5.99
CA GLY A 104 -1.23 -21.96 -5.83
C GLY A 104 -0.62 -22.42 -4.49
N LYS A 105 -0.45 -21.51 -3.52
CA LYS A 105 0.03 -21.82 -2.17
C LYS A 105 -1.03 -21.50 -1.14
N LYS A 106 -1.05 -22.31 -0.08
CA LYS A 106 -1.90 -22.13 1.10
C LYS A 106 -1.00 -21.93 2.31
N ILE A 107 -1.23 -20.87 3.07
CA ILE A 107 -0.49 -20.58 4.29
C ILE A 107 -1.45 -20.27 5.45
N ASP A 108 -1.08 -20.69 6.65
CA ASP A 108 -1.79 -20.34 7.88
C ASP A 108 -1.15 -19.07 8.47
N PHE A 109 -1.95 -18.14 9.00
CA PHE A 109 -1.38 -16.91 9.56
C PHE A 109 -0.58 -17.12 10.86
N HIS A 110 -0.70 -18.28 11.49
CA HIS A 110 0.12 -18.64 12.66
C HIS A 110 1.51 -19.16 12.26
N ASP A 111 1.76 -19.44 10.97
CA ASP A 111 3.07 -19.87 10.47
C ASP A 111 4.05 -18.68 10.41
N GLU A 112 5.28 -18.87 10.87
CA GLU A 112 6.37 -17.90 10.73
C GLU A 112 6.61 -17.46 9.28
N LYS A 113 6.31 -18.31 8.31
CA LYS A 113 6.45 -18.02 6.87
C LYS A 113 5.35 -17.10 6.34
N ALA A 114 4.27 -16.90 7.10
CA ALA A 114 3.13 -16.09 6.68
C ALA A 114 3.54 -14.64 6.40
N ILE A 115 4.43 -14.05 7.20
CA ILE A 115 4.88 -12.66 6.99
C ILE A 115 5.58 -12.49 5.64
N ASN A 116 6.38 -13.47 5.21
CA ASN A 116 7.02 -13.43 3.91
C ASN A 116 6.00 -13.61 2.79
N PHE A 117 4.95 -14.42 2.97
CA PHE A 117 3.89 -14.56 1.99
C PHE A 117 3.05 -13.28 1.87
N VAL A 118 2.63 -12.69 2.98
CA VAL A 118 1.83 -11.46 3.03
C VAL A 118 2.57 -10.28 2.40
N GLY A 119 3.84 -10.06 2.73
CA GLY A 119 4.60 -8.96 2.11
C GLY A 119 5.01 -9.21 0.65
N ASN A 120 4.76 -10.40 0.11
CA ASN A 120 4.98 -10.73 -1.30
C ASN A 120 3.71 -10.79 -2.14
N TYR A 121 2.55 -10.84 -1.48
CA TYR A 121 1.23 -10.73 -2.09
C TYR A 121 0.98 -9.30 -2.54
#